data_AF-A0A7C4KGB5-F1
#
_entry.id   AF-A0A7C4KGB5-F1
#
_cell.length_a   1.000
_cell.length_b   1.000
_cell.length_c   1.000
_cell.angle_alpha   90.00
_cell.angle_beta   90.00
_cell.angle_gamma   90.00
#
_symmetry.space_group_name_H-M   'P 1'
#
loop_
_entity.id
_entity.type
_entity.pdbx_description
1 polymer ?
#
loop_
_entity_poly.entity_id
_entity_poly.type
_entity_poly.pdbx_seq_one_letter_code
_entity_poly.pdbx_strand_id
1 'polypeptide(L)'
;HNLHDWDDEIRQVSTILLTKCQTLKETLSTEHTAHLELTSPGFSMATSFTRQEFENLLDNQNLFTEINRTVREALNKALERGYNEDNLQAVLLVGGSCQIPCVQRVFRQLFGKDRVFYHYPLDAVARGTAAFAAGVDFYDHIQHDYAIRYRDTQTGRYEYRVIVPKGTPYPTKTPVSRLTIKATHHGQKFLGIAIFEISGSKTQSSSSFELVFDVDGSARIASLTPFEAEQRSFFWMNQQNPTFLVADPPAEPGEACFEVEFNIDSNKRLIVSARDIRTGQTILKDALVVRLA
;
A
#
# COMPACT_ATOMS: atom_id res chain seq x y z
N HIS A 1 26.58 -32.31 31.25
CA HIS A 1 25.50 -33.20 31.72
C HIS A 1 24.73 -33.67 30.49
N ASN A 2 24.55 -34.97 30.28
CA ASN A 2 23.68 -35.51 29.21
C ASN A 2 22.22 -35.42 29.66
N LEU A 3 21.71 -34.20 29.81
CA LEU A 3 20.32 -33.93 30.16
C LEU A 3 19.54 -33.66 28.87
N HIS A 4 18.29 -34.11 28.86
CA HIS A 4 17.37 -33.94 27.75
C HIS A 4 16.16 -33.11 28.16
N ASP A 5 15.52 -32.45 27.19
CA ASP A 5 14.34 -31.60 27.42
C ASP A 5 13.13 -32.35 28.02
N TRP A 6 13.12 -33.67 27.93
CA TRP A 6 12.08 -34.53 28.51
C TRP A 6 12.37 -34.98 29.94
N ASP A 7 13.54 -34.67 30.49
CA ASP A 7 13.86 -34.98 31.88
C ASP A 7 12.99 -34.12 32.81
N ASP A 8 12.38 -34.74 33.83
CA ASP A 8 11.42 -34.06 34.72
C ASP A 8 12.05 -32.87 35.45
N GLU A 9 13.35 -32.97 35.77
CA GLU A 9 14.15 -31.89 36.37
C GLU A 9 14.24 -30.68 35.43
N ILE A 10 14.43 -30.90 34.12
CA ILE A 10 14.49 -29.84 33.10
C ILE A 10 13.11 -29.25 32.85
N ARG A 11 12.07 -30.08 32.80
CA ARG A 11 10.68 -29.61 32.59
C ARG A 11 10.24 -28.62 33.65
N GLN A 12 10.56 -28.89 34.91
CA GLN A 12 10.21 -28.03 36.04
C GLN A 12 10.88 -26.64 35.96
N VAL A 13 12.08 -26.56 35.38
CA VAL A 13 12.82 -25.29 35.24
C VAL A 13 12.78 -24.69 33.84
N SER A 14 12.14 -25.36 32.87
CA SER A 14 12.18 -25.05 31.44
C SER A 14 11.83 -23.60 31.11
N THR A 15 10.74 -23.07 31.68
CA THR A 15 10.31 -21.68 31.47
C THR A 15 11.36 -20.68 31.94
N ILE A 16 11.96 -20.92 33.11
CA ILE A 16 12.98 -20.05 33.69
C ILE A 16 14.26 -20.16 32.84
N LEU A 17 14.63 -21.38 32.44
CA LEU A 17 15.77 -21.64 31.57
C LEU A 17 15.62 -20.91 30.23
N LEU A 18 14.46 -21.00 29.56
CA LEU A 18 14.20 -20.28 28.31
C LEU A 18 14.30 -18.76 28.47
N THR A 19 13.78 -18.22 29.58
CA THR A 19 13.90 -16.80 29.90
C THR A 19 15.37 -16.39 30.08
N LYS A 20 16.16 -17.20 30.80
CA LYS A 20 17.60 -16.99 30.98
C LYS A 20 18.35 -17.09 29.65
N CYS A 21 18.01 -18.05 28.79
CA CYS A 21 18.57 -18.18 27.44
C CYS A 21 18.23 -16.98 26.56
N GLN A 22 17.01 -16.43 26.66
CA GLN A 22 16.65 -15.21 25.95
C GLN A 22 17.53 -14.03 26.41
N THR A 23 17.63 -13.79 27.72
CA THR A 23 18.49 -12.73 28.28
C THR A 23 19.95 -12.92 27.86
N LEU A 24 20.43 -14.17 27.86
CA LEU A 24 21.78 -14.52 27.43
C LEU A 24 22.00 -14.18 25.95
N LYS A 25 21.07 -14.57 25.07
CA LYS A 25 21.09 -14.25 23.64
C LYS A 25 21.10 -12.74 23.40
N GLU A 26 20.24 -12.00 24.10
CA GLU A 26 20.16 -10.54 24.01
C GLU A 26 21.48 -9.90 24.47
N THR A 27 22.03 -10.36 25.60
CA THR A 27 23.31 -9.88 26.13
C THR A 27 24.45 -10.17 25.16
N LEU A 28 24.55 -11.38 24.61
CA LEU A 28 25.59 -11.75 23.63
C LEU A 28 25.47 -11.01 22.29
N SER A 29 24.32 -10.40 22.01
CA SER A 29 24.14 -9.55 20.83
C SER A 29 24.87 -8.21 20.98
N THR A 30 25.15 -7.76 22.21
CA THR A 30 25.86 -6.50 22.51
C THR A 30 27.23 -6.73 23.15
N GLU A 31 27.32 -7.69 24.08
CA GLU A 31 28.51 -8.06 24.85
C GLU A 31 29.21 -9.30 24.29
N HIS A 32 30.50 -9.46 24.61
CA HIS A 32 31.28 -10.62 24.17
C HIS A 32 31.07 -11.87 25.02
N THR A 33 30.61 -11.71 26.26
CA THR A 33 30.42 -12.79 27.24
C THR A 33 29.15 -12.57 28.04
N ALA A 34 28.47 -13.64 28.43
CA ALA A 34 27.30 -13.61 29.28
C ALA A 34 27.32 -14.80 30.26
N HIS A 35 26.82 -14.58 31.48
CA HIS A 35 26.74 -15.62 32.50
C HIS A 35 25.28 -16.07 32.67
N LEU A 36 25.07 -17.37 32.72
CA LEU A 36 23.79 -18.00 33.02
C LEU A 36 23.91 -18.66 34.39
N GLU A 37 23.10 -18.19 35.33
CA GLU A 37 22.93 -18.78 36.64
C GLU A 37 21.45 -19.10 36.87
N LEU A 38 21.18 -20.35 37.24
CA LEU A 38 19.86 -20.86 37.55
C LEU A 38 19.95 -21.75 38.79
N THR A 39 19.19 -21.40 39.83
CA THR A 39 19.07 -22.20 41.05
C THR A 39 17.60 -22.42 41.35
N SER A 40 17.22 -23.69 41.47
CA SER A 40 15.88 -24.19 41.76
C SER A 40 16.00 -25.37 42.74
N PRO A 41 14.99 -25.72 43.55
CA PRO A 41 15.05 -26.91 44.40
C PRO A 41 15.40 -28.16 43.57
N GLY A 42 16.54 -28.80 43.87
CA GLY A 42 17.02 -29.99 43.15
C GLY A 42 17.76 -29.73 41.83
N PHE A 43 17.90 -28.47 41.38
CA PHE A 43 18.61 -28.13 40.14
C PHE A 43 19.43 -26.84 40.29
N SER A 44 20.74 -26.92 40.03
CA SER A 44 21.60 -25.73 39.96
C SER A 44 22.51 -25.82 38.73
N MET A 45 22.60 -24.71 38.01
CA MET A 45 23.45 -24.56 36.84
C MET A 45 24.03 -23.16 36.82
N ALA A 46 25.36 -23.08 36.72
CA ALA A 46 26.08 -21.84 36.52
C ALA A 46 27.11 -22.05 35.41
N THR A 47 27.02 -21.28 34.34
CA THR A 47 27.94 -21.39 33.19
C THR A 47 28.07 -20.06 32.48
N SER A 48 29.20 -19.84 31.82
CA SER A 48 29.45 -18.65 31.02
C SER A 48 29.54 -19.03 29.56
N PHE A 49 29.01 -18.17 28.69
CA PHE A 49 29.06 -18.32 27.25
C PHE A 49 29.70 -17.09 26.61
N THR A 50 30.41 -17.31 25.53
CA THR A 50 30.95 -16.26 24.66
C THR A 50 30.06 -16.06 23.44
N ARG A 51 30.12 -14.88 22.83
CA ARG A 51 29.45 -14.60 21.55
C ARG A 51 29.90 -15.59 20.48
N GLN A 52 31.18 -15.96 20.45
CA GLN A 52 31.71 -16.91 19.47
C GLN A 52 31.06 -18.29 19.59
N GLU A 53 30.91 -18.81 20.81
CA GLU A 53 30.24 -20.10 21.04
C GLU A 53 28.76 -20.04 20.62
N PHE A 54 28.08 -18.94 20.92
CA PHE A 54 26.71 -18.73 20.48
C PHE A 54 26.59 -18.66 18.95
N GLU A 55 27.45 -17.89 18.28
CA GLU A 55 27.44 -17.78 16.82
C GLU A 55 27.82 -19.12 16.14
N ASN A 56 28.75 -19.89 16.72
CA ASN A 56 29.07 -21.25 16.27
C ASN A 56 27.88 -22.21 16.45
N LEU A 57 27.12 -22.09 17.55
CA LEU A 57 25.90 -22.88 17.76
C LEU A 57 24.87 -22.59 16.67
N LEU A 58 24.66 -21.32 16.32
CA LEU A 58 23.73 -20.94 15.24
C LEU A 58 24.16 -21.52 13.88
N ASP A 59 25.46 -21.51 13.60
CA ASP A 59 26.02 -22.12 12.38
C ASP A 59 25.79 -23.63 12.35
N ASN A 60 26.10 -24.33 13.45
CA ASN A 60 25.87 -25.77 13.60
C ASN A 60 24.38 -26.15 13.48
N GLN A 61 23.47 -25.23 13.80
CA GLN A 61 22.03 -25.38 13.61
C GLN A 61 21.55 -24.86 12.24
N ASN A 62 22.45 -24.70 11.26
CA ASN A 62 22.21 -24.37 9.86
C ASN A 62 21.57 -22.99 9.61
N LEU A 63 21.67 -22.03 10.55
CA LEU A 63 21.03 -20.72 10.39
C LEU A 63 21.43 -20.02 9.09
N PHE A 64 22.73 -20.03 8.73
CA PHE A 64 23.20 -19.32 7.54
C PHE A 64 22.80 -20.01 6.24
N THR A 65 22.75 -21.34 6.23
CA THR A 65 22.22 -22.12 5.11
C THR A 65 20.75 -21.76 4.86
N GLU A 66 19.97 -21.67 5.92
CA GLU A 66 18.55 -21.29 5.86
C GLU A 66 18.36 -19.86 5.36
N ILE A 67 19.11 -18.88 5.90
CA ILE A 67 19.08 -17.49 5.42
C ILE A 67 19.39 -17.42 3.92
N ASN A 68 20.47 -18.08 3.48
CA ASN A 68 20.87 -18.08 2.08
C ASN A 68 19.81 -18.70 1.16
N ARG A 69 19.18 -19.80 1.60
CA ARG A 69 18.10 -20.45 0.85
C ARG A 69 16.91 -19.50 0.69
N THR A 70 16.42 -18.91 1.78
CA THR A 70 15.27 -17.99 1.75
C THR A 70 15.56 -16.75 0.89
N VAL A 71 16.76 -16.19 0.99
CA VAL A 71 17.17 -15.04 0.18
C VAL A 71 17.17 -15.38 -1.32
N ARG A 72 17.76 -16.53 -1.71
CA ARG A 72 17.81 -16.96 -3.11
C ARG A 72 16.42 -17.20 -3.69
N GLU A 73 15.52 -17.81 -2.91
CA GLU A 73 14.13 -18.00 -3.32
C GLU A 73 13.42 -16.66 -3.57
N ALA A 74 13.65 -15.66 -2.72
CA ALA A 74 13.09 -14.33 -2.90
C ALA A 74 13.64 -13.63 -4.16
N LEU A 75 14.96 -13.72 -4.40
CA LEU A 75 15.61 -13.14 -5.58
C LEU A 75 15.13 -13.81 -6.88
N ASN A 76 14.97 -15.14 -6.89
CA ASN A 76 14.44 -15.85 -8.06
C ASN A 76 13.01 -15.42 -8.40
N LYS A 77 12.15 -15.26 -7.39
CA LYS A 77 10.77 -14.74 -7.59
C LYS A 77 10.76 -13.30 -8.10
N ALA A 78 11.73 -12.48 -7.70
CA ALA A 78 11.88 -11.13 -8.23
C ALA A 78 12.35 -11.15 -9.69
N LEU A 79 13.28 -12.05 -10.03
CA LEU A 79 13.79 -12.24 -11.39
C LEU A 79 12.69 -12.67 -12.36
N GLU A 80 11.81 -13.59 -11.95
CA GLU A 80 10.62 -13.99 -12.72
C GLU A 80 9.70 -12.80 -13.06
N ARG A 81 9.75 -11.73 -12.26
CA ARG A 81 8.99 -10.48 -12.47
C ARG A 81 9.80 -9.40 -13.20
N GLY A 82 11.00 -9.74 -13.70
CA GLY A 82 11.87 -8.84 -14.44
C GLY A 82 12.79 -7.97 -13.59
N TYR A 83 12.93 -8.24 -12.29
CA TYR A 83 13.84 -7.51 -11.39
C TYR A 83 15.10 -8.33 -11.12
N ASN A 84 16.26 -7.80 -11.51
CA ASN A 84 17.56 -8.40 -11.20
C ASN A 84 18.15 -7.83 -9.90
N GLU A 85 19.30 -8.36 -9.47
CA GLU A 85 19.96 -7.90 -8.24
C GLU A 85 20.45 -6.45 -8.34
N ASP A 86 20.76 -5.93 -9.53
CA ASP A 86 21.14 -4.53 -9.73
C ASP A 86 19.96 -3.57 -9.48
N ASN A 87 18.72 -4.06 -9.56
CA ASN A 87 17.53 -3.30 -9.17
C ASN A 87 17.37 -3.20 -7.64
N LEU A 88 18.10 -4.00 -6.85
CA LEU A 88 18.04 -3.98 -5.40
C LEU A 88 18.83 -2.78 -4.84
N GLN A 89 18.09 -1.75 -4.43
CA GLN A 89 18.65 -0.51 -3.91
C GLN A 89 19.03 -0.60 -2.42
N ALA A 90 18.25 -1.34 -1.62
CA ALA A 90 18.44 -1.42 -0.18
C ALA A 90 17.88 -2.73 0.40
N VAL A 91 18.47 -3.18 1.51
CA VAL A 91 18.05 -4.29 2.35
C VAL A 91 17.87 -3.75 3.76
N LEU A 92 16.63 -3.79 4.25
CA LEU A 92 16.27 -3.31 5.58
C LEU A 92 16.15 -4.51 6.53
N LEU A 93 17.00 -4.58 7.55
CA LEU A 93 16.93 -5.61 8.57
C LEU A 93 15.93 -5.19 9.66
N VAL A 94 14.84 -5.94 9.78
CA VAL A 94 13.75 -5.70 10.73
C VAL A 94 13.51 -6.97 11.55
N GLY A 95 13.32 -6.80 12.86
CA GLY A 95 13.17 -7.86 13.86
C GLY A 95 14.32 -7.86 14.88
N GLY A 96 14.03 -8.27 16.12
CA GLY A 96 15.01 -8.27 17.20
C GLY A 96 16.24 -9.16 16.94
N SER A 97 16.05 -10.30 16.28
CA SER A 97 17.17 -11.20 15.91
C SER A 97 18.15 -10.58 14.93
N CYS A 98 17.78 -9.52 14.19
CA CYS A 98 18.71 -8.78 13.35
C CYS A 98 19.77 -7.98 14.14
N GLN A 99 19.64 -7.88 15.46
CA GLN A 99 20.68 -7.31 16.32
C GLN A 99 21.85 -8.26 16.54
N ILE A 100 21.69 -9.55 16.25
CA ILE A 100 22.78 -10.53 16.37
C ILE A 100 23.88 -10.19 15.35
N PRO A 101 25.14 -9.97 15.77
CA PRO A 101 26.20 -9.52 14.86
C PRO A 101 26.45 -10.44 13.66
N CYS A 102 26.41 -11.77 13.83
CA CYS A 102 26.60 -12.69 12.70
C CYS A 102 25.51 -12.58 11.63
N VAL A 103 24.26 -12.33 12.02
CA VAL A 103 23.14 -12.11 11.07
C VAL A 103 23.42 -10.89 10.21
N GLN A 104 23.83 -9.78 10.83
CA GLN A 104 24.19 -8.56 10.09
C GLN A 104 25.37 -8.78 9.14
N ARG A 105 26.39 -9.56 9.57
CA ARG A 105 27.55 -9.88 8.74
C ARG A 105 27.16 -10.67 7.50
N VAL A 106 26.30 -11.68 7.62
CA VAL A 106 25.83 -12.46 6.47
C VAL A 106 25.11 -11.58 5.45
N PHE A 107 24.17 -10.75 5.86
CA PHE A 107 23.48 -9.86 4.92
C PHE A 107 24.43 -8.86 4.25
N ARG A 108 25.41 -8.32 4.98
CA ARG A 108 26.44 -7.45 4.39
C ARG A 108 27.37 -8.18 3.42
N GLN A 109 27.67 -9.46 3.65
CA GLN A 109 28.42 -10.28 2.71
C GLN A 109 27.63 -10.56 1.44
N LEU A 110 26.31 -10.76 1.55
CA LEU A 110 25.43 -11.02 0.41
C LEU A 110 25.20 -9.76 -0.45
N PHE A 111 24.92 -8.62 0.17
CA PHE A 111 24.41 -7.44 -0.56
C PHE A 111 25.38 -6.25 -0.58
N GLY A 112 26.49 -6.33 0.16
CA GLY A 112 27.40 -5.22 0.39
C GLY A 112 26.97 -4.34 1.56
N LYS A 113 27.95 -3.66 2.18
CA LYS A 113 27.71 -2.84 3.38
C LYS A 113 26.81 -1.64 3.10
N ASP A 114 26.93 -1.04 1.91
CA ASP A 114 26.26 0.22 1.57
C ASP A 114 24.76 0.06 1.30
N ARG A 115 24.31 -1.17 1.03
CA ARG A 115 22.90 -1.49 0.77
C ARG A 115 22.17 -2.04 2.01
N VAL A 116 22.87 -2.39 3.09
CA VAL A 116 22.27 -3.05 4.26
C VAL A 116 22.08 -2.08 5.42
N PHE A 117 20.83 -1.80 5.76
CA PHE A 117 20.42 -0.86 6.81
C PHE A 117 19.70 -1.58 7.95
N TYR A 118 19.91 -1.10 9.19
CA TYR A 118 19.38 -1.73 10.41
C TYR A 118 19.18 -0.69 11.53
N HIS A 119 18.78 0.53 11.19
CA HIS A 119 18.65 1.64 12.15
C HIS A 119 17.52 1.43 13.18
N TYR A 120 16.41 0.83 12.75
CA TYR A 120 15.18 0.71 13.55
C TYR A 120 14.66 -0.74 13.56
N PRO A 121 15.48 -1.74 13.96
CA PRO A 121 15.11 -3.14 13.78
C PRO A 121 13.95 -3.57 14.69
N LEU A 122 13.71 -2.90 15.81
CA LEU A 122 12.63 -3.25 16.74
C LEU A 122 11.32 -2.51 16.49
N ASP A 123 11.39 -1.27 16.02
CA ASP A 123 10.25 -0.35 15.95
C ASP A 123 9.87 0.05 14.53
N ALA A 124 10.60 -0.38 13.48
CA ALA A 124 10.25 -0.09 12.08
C ALA A 124 8.81 -0.50 11.73
N VAL A 125 8.36 -1.66 12.21
CA VAL A 125 6.97 -2.13 11.96
C VAL A 125 5.96 -1.19 12.62
N ALA A 126 6.12 -0.90 13.91
CA ALA A 126 5.21 -0.02 14.65
C ALA A 126 5.19 1.40 14.07
N ARG A 127 6.35 1.93 13.67
CA ARG A 127 6.45 3.23 12.99
C ARG A 127 5.73 3.23 11.64
N GLY A 128 5.91 2.19 10.84
CA GLY A 128 5.21 2.02 9.57
C GLY A 128 3.69 2.00 9.76
N THR A 129 3.21 1.24 10.75
CA THR A 129 1.78 1.20 11.10
C THR A 129 1.25 2.54 11.58
N ALA A 130 1.99 3.25 12.44
CA ALA A 130 1.58 4.56 12.92
C ALA A 130 1.52 5.60 11.78
N ALA A 131 2.50 5.60 10.88
CA ALA A 131 2.50 6.44 9.70
C ALA A 131 1.32 6.11 8.77
N PHE A 132 1.04 4.82 8.54
CA PHE A 132 -0.12 4.38 7.78
C PHE A 132 -1.43 4.89 8.38
N ALA A 133 -1.62 4.70 9.69
CA ALA A 133 -2.80 5.17 10.41
C ALA A 133 -2.94 6.70 10.39
N ALA A 134 -1.82 7.43 10.33
CA ALA A 134 -1.80 8.89 10.18
C ALA A 134 -2.10 9.36 8.74
N GLY A 135 -2.38 8.45 7.80
CA GLY A 135 -2.70 8.77 6.42
C GLY A 135 -1.45 9.03 5.55
N VAL A 136 -0.28 8.50 5.95
CA VAL A 136 0.87 8.44 5.05
C VAL A 136 0.57 7.38 3.99
N ASP A 137 0.42 7.84 2.76
CA ASP A 137 0.24 7.00 1.61
C ASP A 137 1.58 6.38 1.16
N PHE A 138 1.65 5.04 1.17
CA PHE A 138 2.87 4.31 0.76
C PHE A 138 2.87 3.89 -0.72
N TYR A 139 1.78 4.14 -1.43
CA TYR A 139 1.69 3.86 -2.85
C TYR A 139 2.21 5.06 -3.61
N ASP A 140 3.15 4.86 -4.52
CA ASP A 140 3.62 5.83 -5.52
C ASP A 140 2.64 5.99 -6.70
N HIS A 141 1.49 5.31 -6.63
CA HIS A 141 0.47 5.28 -7.66
C HIS A 141 -0.96 5.31 -7.09
N ILE A 142 -1.91 5.69 -7.96
CA ILE A 142 -3.34 5.78 -7.68
C ILE A 142 -4.01 4.41 -7.57
N GLN A 143 -4.92 4.24 -6.59
CA GLN A 143 -5.49 2.93 -6.26
C GLN A 143 -6.77 2.57 -7.01
N HIS A 144 -7.50 3.57 -7.53
CA HIS A 144 -8.77 3.39 -8.24
C HIS A 144 -8.75 4.03 -9.62
N ASP A 145 -9.65 3.58 -10.49
CA ASP A 145 -9.93 4.30 -11.73
C ASP A 145 -10.81 5.50 -11.41
N TYR A 146 -10.45 6.67 -11.91
CA TYR A 146 -11.29 7.86 -11.85
C TYR A 146 -11.78 8.25 -13.23
N ALA A 147 -13.06 8.57 -13.34
CA ALA A 147 -13.74 8.83 -14.59
C ALA A 147 -14.55 10.13 -14.55
N ILE A 148 -14.83 10.67 -15.74
CA ILE A 148 -15.84 11.70 -15.93
C ILE A 148 -17.14 11.07 -16.41
N ARG A 149 -18.27 11.64 -16.00
CA ARG A 149 -19.59 11.30 -16.56
C ARG A 149 -19.94 12.28 -17.68
N TYR A 150 -20.33 11.76 -18.84
CA TYR A 150 -20.88 12.55 -19.94
C TYR A 150 -22.21 11.96 -20.40
N ARG A 151 -22.99 12.75 -21.14
CA ARG A 151 -24.24 12.28 -21.75
C ARG A 151 -23.96 11.98 -23.22
N ASP A 152 -24.18 10.74 -23.64
CA ASP A 152 -24.09 10.35 -25.03
C ASP A 152 -25.23 11.01 -25.83
N THR A 153 -24.89 11.68 -26.93
CA THR A 153 -25.85 12.48 -27.70
C THR A 153 -26.77 11.64 -28.59
N GLN A 154 -26.40 10.38 -28.88
CA GLN A 154 -27.18 9.51 -29.76
C GLN A 154 -28.24 8.73 -28.97
N THR A 155 -27.84 8.21 -27.81
CA THR A 155 -28.66 7.35 -26.94
C THR A 155 -29.31 8.15 -25.81
N GLY A 156 -28.79 9.33 -25.49
CA GLY A 156 -29.25 10.18 -24.39
C GLY A 156 -28.86 9.69 -23.00
N ARG A 157 -28.11 8.57 -22.90
CA ARG A 157 -27.71 7.92 -21.65
C ARG A 157 -26.44 8.54 -21.08
N TYR A 158 -26.21 8.34 -19.79
CA TYR A 158 -24.94 8.68 -19.17
C TYR A 158 -23.91 7.58 -19.41
N GLU A 159 -22.70 7.99 -19.78
CA GLU A 159 -21.54 7.13 -19.95
C GLU A 159 -20.36 7.69 -19.15
N TYR A 160 -19.40 6.83 -18.84
CA TYR A 160 -18.24 7.17 -18.03
C TYR A 160 -16.97 6.94 -18.83
N ARG A 161 -16.07 7.91 -18.81
CA ARG A 161 -14.74 7.81 -19.42
C ARG A 161 -13.67 7.91 -18.35
N VAL A 162 -12.86 6.87 -18.21
CA VAL A 162 -11.69 6.88 -17.33
C VAL A 162 -10.72 7.97 -17.78
N ILE A 163 -10.35 8.84 -16.85
CA ILE A 163 -9.36 9.91 -17.03
C ILE A 163 -8.11 9.70 -16.17
N VAL A 164 -8.20 8.92 -15.09
CA VAL A 164 -7.05 8.49 -14.29
C VAL A 164 -7.15 6.98 -14.11
N PRO A 165 -6.36 6.19 -14.84
CA PRO A 165 -6.29 4.76 -14.61
C PRO A 165 -5.68 4.44 -13.25
N LYS A 166 -6.16 3.37 -12.61
CA LYS A 166 -5.48 2.73 -11.49
C LYS A 166 -4.04 2.40 -11.88
N GLY A 167 -3.11 2.61 -10.96
CA GLY A 167 -1.67 2.41 -11.20
C GLY A 167 -0.97 3.63 -11.80
N THR A 168 -1.68 4.73 -12.07
CA THR A 168 -1.05 5.98 -12.52
C THR A 168 -0.09 6.49 -11.45
N PRO A 169 1.20 6.73 -11.77
CA PRO A 169 2.16 7.27 -10.82
C PRO A 169 1.87 8.74 -10.52
N TYR A 170 2.20 9.20 -9.32
CA TYR A 170 2.09 10.62 -8.95
C TYR A 170 3.36 11.11 -8.23
N PRO A 171 3.74 12.40 -8.36
CA PRO A 171 3.12 13.41 -9.21
C PRO A 171 3.31 13.12 -10.70
N THR A 172 2.36 13.57 -11.52
CA THR A 172 2.39 13.38 -12.97
C THR A 172 3.23 14.49 -13.61
N LYS A 173 4.19 14.12 -14.47
CA LYS A 173 5.03 15.11 -15.20
C LYS A 173 4.30 15.74 -16.39
N THR A 174 3.33 15.03 -16.95
CA THR A 174 2.47 15.45 -18.06
C THR A 174 1.03 15.15 -17.71
N PRO A 175 0.05 15.84 -18.34
CA PRO A 175 -1.36 15.56 -18.12
C PRO A 175 -1.70 14.08 -18.30
N VAL A 176 -2.42 13.51 -17.34
CA VAL A 176 -2.89 12.12 -17.39
C VAL A 176 -4.04 11.95 -18.37
N SER A 177 -4.80 13.02 -18.59
CA SER A 177 -5.85 13.07 -19.60
C SER A 177 -6.04 14.49 -20.10
N ARG A 178 -6.41 14.59 -21.39
CA ARG A 178 -6.81 15.83 -22.04
C ARG A 178 -8.17 15.63 -22.68
N LEU A 179 -9.08 16.56 -22.44
CA LEU A 179 -10.44 16.51 -22.97
C LEU A 179 -10.85 17.85 -23.57
N THR A 180 -11.67 17.78 -24.61
CA THR A 180 -12.39 18.93 -25.14
C THR A 180 -13.81 18.89 -24.62
N ILE A 181 -14.21 19.92 -23.87
CA ILE A 181 -15.55 20.03 -23.31
C ILE A 181 -16.43 20.82 -24.26
N LYS A 182 -17.56 20.22 -24.64
CA LYS A 182 -18.57 20.80 -25.53
C LYS A 182 -19.84 21.11 -24.77
N ALA A 183 -20.54 22.16 -25.18
CA ALA A 183 -21.87 22.44 -24.68
C ALA A 183 -22.88 21.41 -25.24
N THR A 184 -23.92 21.13 -24.47
CA THR A 184 -25.00 20.20 -24.83
C THR A 184 -26.35 20.89 -24.98
N HIS A 185 -26.51 22.10 -24.43
CA HIS A 185 -27.73 22.89 -24.48
C HIS A 185 -27.47 24.26 -25.12
N HIS A 186 -28.52 24.84 -25.71
CA HIS A 186 -28.51 26.19 -26.26
C HIS A 186 -28.26 27.23 -25.16
N GLY A 187 -27.38 28.20 -25.42
CA GLY A 187 -27.01 29.23 -24.45
C GLY A 187 -26.41 28.70 -23.13
N GLN A 188 -25.73 27.55 -23.17
CA GLN A 188 -25.18 26.94 -21.95
C GLN A 188 -24.00 27.74 -21.41
N LYS A 189 -24.15 28.25 -20.17
CA LYS A 189 -23.11 29.02 -19.48
C LYS A 189 -22.23 28.19 -18.56
N PHE A 190 -22.77 27.15 -17.92
CA PHE A 190 -22.04 26.35 -16.93
C PHE A 190 -21.82 24.93 -17.45
N LEU A 191 -20.57 24.50 -17.46
CA LEU A 191 -20.17 23.16 -17.88
C LEU A 191 -19.48 22.48 -16.69
N GLY A 192 -20.22 21.59 -16.02
CA GLY A 192 -19.75 20.90 -14.82
C GLY A 192 -18.83 19.73 -15.14
N ILE A 193 -17.79 19.56 -14.33
CA ILE A 193 -16.88 18.41 -14.35
C ILE A 193 -17.16 17.56 -13.11
N ALA A 194 -17.91 16.47 -13.30
CA ALA A 194 -18.20 15.52 -12.25
C ALA A 194 -17.19 14.36 -12.32
N ILE A 195 -16.41 14.18 -11.25
CA ILE A 195 -15.42 13.11 -11.12
C ILE A 195 -16.01 11.96 -10.32
N PHE A 196 -15.90 10.76 -10.88
CA PHE A 196 -16.35 9.53 -10.26
C PHE A 196 -15.17 8.61 -9.98
N GLU A 197 -15.17 7.97 -8.82
CA GLU A 197 -14.31 6.82 -8.54
C GLU A 197 -15.04 5.54 -8.94
N ILE A 198 -14.35 4.66 -9.67
CA ILE A 198 -14.88 3.35 -10.07
C ILE A 198 -14.36 2.29 -9.11
N SER A 199 -15.26 1.62 -8.39
CA SER A 199 -14.87 0.48 -7.57
C SER A 199 -14.51 -0.69 -8.46
N GLY A 200 -13.24 -1.11 -8.40
CA GLY A 200 -12.73 -2.27 -9.12
C GLY A 200 -13.26 -3.56 -8.50
N SER A 201 -14.50 -3.94 -8.81
CA SER A 201 -14.96 -5.32 -8.68
C SER A 201 -15.55 -5.80 -10.00
N LYS A 202 -14.66 -6.10 -10.94
CA LYS A 202 -14.94 -7.10 -11.98
C LYS A 202 -14.66 -8.50 -11.42
N THR A 203 -15.29 -8.89 -10.32
CA THR A 203 -15.74 -10.29 -10.24
C THR A 203 -17.05 -10.36 -10.99
N GLN A 204 -16.97 -10.74 -12.27
CA GLN A 204 -18.10 -11.35 -12.97
C GLN A 204 -18.44 -12.69 -12.28
N SER A 205 -19.01 -12.65 -11.08
CA SER A 205 -19.61 -13.80 -10.40
C SER A 205 -20.42 -13.36 -9.19
N SER A 206 -21.45 -12.55 -9.43
CA SER A 206 -22.77 -12.72 -8.82
C SER A 206 -23.60 -11.53 -9.30
N SER A 207 -24.78 -11.82 -9.82
CA SER A 207 -25.90 -10.89 -9.64
C SER A 207 -25.86 -10.43 -8.19
N SER A 208 -25.48 -9.18 -7.95
CA SER A 208 -25.49 -8.59 -6.62
C SER A 208 -26.94 -8.62 -6.17
N PHE A 209 -27.25 -9.57 -5.31
CA PHE A 209 -28.56 -9.68 -4.72
C PHE A 209 -28.58 -8.88 -3.41
N GLU A 210 -29.71 -8.26 -3.11
CA GLU A 210 -29.96 -7.57 -1.85
C GLU A 210 -31.01 -8.34 -1.05
N LEU A 211 -30.79 -8.44 0.26
CA LEU A 211 -31.73 -9.03 1.19
C LEU A 211 -32.77 -7.95 1.55
N VAL A 212 -33.99 -8.13 1.08
CA VAL A 212 -35.12 -7.22 1.35
C VAL A 212 -36.05 -7.90 2.34
N PHE A 213 -36.51 -7.16 3.35
CA PHE A 213 -37.50 -7.64 4.29
C PHE A 213 -38.87 -7.06 3.93
N ASP A 214 -39.88 -7.93 3.80
CA ASP A 214 -41.25 -7.47 3.67
C ASP A 214 -41.78 -6.90 5.00
N VAL A 215 -42.95 -6.27 4.97
CA VAL A 215 -43.62 -5.66 6.14
C VAL A 215 -43.86 -6.68 7.27
N ASP A 216 -43.96 -7.97 6.93
CA ASP A 216 -44.11 -9.09 7.89
C ASP A 216 -42.77 -9.67 8.36
N GLY A 217 -41.63 -9.06 8.00
CA GLY A 217 -40.28 -9.47 8.43
C GLY A 217 -39.70 -10.67 7.68
N SER A 218 -40.34 -11.15 6.61
CA SER A 218 -39.82 -12.23 5.77
C SER A 218 -38.72 -11.72 4.84
N ALA A 219 -37.57 -12.39 4.83
CA ALA A 219 -36.43 -12.05 3.97
C ALA A 219 -36.61 -12.61 2.55
N ARG A 220 -36.37 -11.76 1.53
CA ARG A 220 -36.36 -12.10 0.11
C ARG A 220 -35.07 -11.62 -0.54
N ILE A 221 -34.64 -12.32 -1.57
CA ILE A 221 -33.47 -12.00 -2.37
C ILE A 221 -33.95 -11.25 -3.61
N ALA A 222 -33.57 -9.99 -3.77
CA ALA A 222 -33.89 -9.15 -4.92
C ALA A 222 -32.63 -8.86 -5.74
N SER A 223 -32.73 -8.85 -7.07
CA SER A 223 -31.64 -8.38 -7.93
C SER A 223 -31.57 -6.87 -7.89
N LEU A 224 -30.37 -6.28 -7.85
CA LEU A 224 -30.23 -4.84 -7.99
C LEU A 224 -30.80 -4.35 -9.33
N THR A 225 -31.50 -3.23 -9.30
CA THR A 225 -31.84 -2.48 -10.51
C THR A 225 -30.55 -1.95 -11.17
N PRO A 226 -30.57 -1.66 -12.48
CA PRO A 226 -29.42 -1.06 -13.16
C PRO A 226 -28.93 0.25 -12.49
N PHE A 227 -29.85 1.03 -11.92
CA PHE A 227 -29.55 2.27 -11.22
C PHE A 227 -28.83 2.04 -9.88
N GLU A 228 -29.28 1.07 -9.09
CA GLU A 228 -28.62 0.72 -7.82
C GLU A 228 -27.24 0.10 -8.06
N ALA A 229 -27.09 -0.70 -9.12
CA ALA A 229 -25.80 -1.24 -9.53
C ALA A 229 -24.82 -0.13 -9.94
N GLU A 230 -25.30 0.91 -10.65
CA GLU A 230 -24.51 2.08 -11.02
C GLU A 230 -24.07 2.87 -9.78
N GLN A 231 -24.98 3.13 -8.82
CA GLN A 231 -24.66 3.84 -7.58
C GLN A 231 -23.62 3.13 -6.70
N ARG A 232 -23.58 1.78 -6.73
CA ARG A 232 -22.56 1.00 -6.01
C ARG A 232 -21.20 0.95 -6.72
N SER A 233 -21.19 1.22 -8.02
CA SER A 233 -19.99 1.09 -8.87
C SER A 233 -19.28 2.42 -9.11
N PHE A 234 -20.02 3.53 -9.07
CA PHE A 234 -19.53 4.87 -9.37
C PHE A 234 -19.82 5.84 -8.21
N PHE A 235 -18.78 6.30 -7.54
CA PHE A 235 -18.88 7.24 -6.41
C PHE A 235 -18.55 8.65 -6.87
N TRP A 236 -19.49 9.60 -6.78
CA TRP A 236 -19.25 10.99 -7.19
C TRP A 236 -18.38 11.73 -6.16
N MET A 237 -17.10 11.84 -6.47
CA MET A 237 -16.07 12.30 -5.53
C MET A 237 -16.13 13.80 -5.22
N ASN A 238 -16.45 14.64 -6.22
CA ASN A 238 -16.56 16.09 -6.05
C ASN A 238 -18.02 16.58 -5.95
N GLN A 239 -18.95 15.75 -5.47
CA GLN A 239 -20.36 16.14 -5.36
C GLN A 239 -20.59 17.32 -4.41
N GLN A 240 -19.84 17.38 -3.30
CA GLN A 240 -19.97 18.45 -2.30
C GLN A 240 -19.34 19.76 -2.75
N ASN A 241 -18.38 19.72 -3.66
CA ASN A 241 -17.73 20.90 -4.23
C ASN A 241 -17.52 20.72 -5.75
N PRO A 242 -18.59 20.83 -6.56
CA PRO A 242 -18.50 20.56 -7.99
C PRO A 242 -17.66 21.59 -8.72
N THR A 243 -16.87 21.13 -9.69
CA THR A 243 -16.08 22.00 -10.54
C THR A 243 -16.89 22.45 -11.75
N PHE A 244 -16.91 23.74 -12.04
CA PHE A 244 -17.59 24.30 -13.21
C PHE A 244 -16.65 25.14 -14.07
N LEU A 245 -16.81 25.03 -15.39
CA LEU A 245 -16.27 25.96 -16.37
C LEU A 245 -17.38 26.93 -16.78
N VAL A 246 -17.05 28.22 -16.83
CA VAL A 246 -18.01 29.28 -17.16
C VAL A 246 -17.73 29.77 -18.57
N ALA A 247 -18.67 29.55 -19.48
CA ALA A 247 -18.61 30.01 -20.87
C ALA A 247 -19.14 31.44 -21.00
N ASP A 248 -18.28 32.31 -21.53
CA ASP A 248 -18.63 33.69 -21.90
C ASP A 248 -17.98 34.03 -23.25
N PRO A 249 -18.76 34.22 -24.34
CA PRO A 249 -20.23 34.17 -24.40
C PRO A 249 -20.81 32.77 -24.15
N PRO A 250 -22.12 32.65 -23.88
CA PRO A 250 -22.80 31.35 -23.75
C PRO A 250 -22.58 30.48 -24.98
N ALA A 251 -22.47 29.17 -24.77
CA ALA A 251 -22.14 28.23 -25.83
C ALA A 251 -23.36 27.53 -26.42
N GLU A 252 -23.23 27.12 -27.69
CA GLU A 252 -24.24 26.38 -28.43
C GLU A 252 -23.99 24.86 -28.46
N PRO A 253 -25.02 24.02 -28.66
CA PRO A 253 -24.87 22.57 -28.63
C PRO A 253 -23.83 22.07 -29.65
N GLY A 254 -22.88 21.26 -29.18
CA GLY A 254 -21.81 20.70 -30.00
C GLY A 254 -20.59 21.62 -30.18
N GLU A 255 -20.68 22.89 -29.77
CA GLU A 255 -19.57 23.84 -29.79
C GLU A 255 -18.47 23.43 -28.81
N ALA A 256 -17.24 23.34 -29.29
CA ALA A 256 -16.07 23.09 -28.45
C ALA A 256 -15.69 24.36 -27.69
N CYS A 257 -15.85 24.33 -26.37
CA CYS A 257 -15.70 25.52 -25.52
C CYS A 257 -14.35 25.52 -24.80
N PHE A 258 -13.98 24.40 -24.19
CA PHE A 258 -12.80 24.34 -23.32
C PHE A 258 -11.90 23.15 -23.65
N GLU A 259 -10.60 23.38 -23.57
CA GLU A 259 -9.59 22.34 -23.47
C GLU A 259 -9.23 22.18 -21.99
N VAL A 260 -9.30 20.95 -21.50
CA VAL A 260 -9.12 20.61 -20.09
C VAL A 260 -8.04 19.57 -19.95
N GLU A 261 -7.10 19.84 -19.06
CA GLU A 261 -6.00 18.96 -18.69
C GLU A 261 -6.13 18.52 -17.24
N PHE A 262 -6.00 17.23 -17.00
CA PHE A 262 -5.98 16.64 -15.67
C PHE A 262 -4.56 16.26 -15.30
N ASN A 263 -4.12 16.64 -14.10
CA ASN A 263 -2.82 16.26 -13.54
C ASN A 263 -3.02 15.76 -12.10
N ILE A 264 -2.01 15.06 -11.58
CA ILE A 264 -1.98 14.61 -10.19
C ILE A 264 -0.75 15.21 -9.53
N ASP A 265 -0.94 15.94 -8.44
CA ASP A 265 0.17 16.56 -7.72
C ASP A 265 0.85 15.59 -6.74
N SER A 266 1.88 16.07 -6.03
CA SER A 266 2.66 15.26 -5.09
C SER A 266 1.88 14.83 -3.85
N ASN A 267 0.68 15.37 -3.65
CA ASN A 267 -0.20 15.11 -2.51
C ASN A 267 -1.41 14.25 -2.91
N LYS A 268 -1.33 13.52 -4.03
CA LYS A 268 -2.43 12.72 -4.61
C LYS A 268 -3.71 13.52 -4.88
N ARG A 269 -3.58 14.78 -5.28
CA ARG A 269 -4.75 15.60 -5.63
C ARG A 269 -4.91 15.65 -7.13
N LEU A 270 -6.12 15.33 -7.61
CA LEU A 270 -6.51 15.59 -8.99
C LEU A 270 -6.72 17.09 -9.13
N ILE A 271 -5.88 17.70 -9.97
CA ILE A 271 -5.92 19.11 -10.31
C ILE A 271 -6.29 19.26 -11.78
N VAL A 272 -7.00 20.35 -12.09
CA VAL A 272 -7.48 20.64 -13.43
C VAL A 272 -6.99 22.00 -13.90
N SER A 273 -6.49 22.03 -15.14
CA SER A 273 -6.20 23.25 -15.88
C SER A 273 -7.15 23.32 -17.07
N ALA A 274 -7.79 24.47 -17.29
CA ALA A 274 -8.77 24.64 -18.34
C ALA A 274 -8.52 25.94 -19.12
N ARG A 275 -8.55 25.85 -20.45
CA ARG A 275 -8.42 26.98 -21.37
C ARG A 275 -9.69 27.10 -22.20
N ASP A 276 -10.27 28.29 -22.28
CA ASP A 276 -11.32 28.58 -23.26
C ASP A 276 -10.69 28.60 -24.65
N ILE A 277 -11.20 27.74 -25.54
CA ILE A 277 -10.66 27.56 -26.89
C ILE A 277 -10.99 28.77 -27.78
N ARG A 278 -12.10 29.46 -27.49
CA ARG A 278 -12.62 30.56 -28.30
C ARG A 278 -11.87 31.85 -28.02
N THR A 279 -11.56 32.10 -26.74
CA THR A 279 -10.82 33.30 -26.31
C THR A 279 -9.31 33.05 -26.14
N GLY A 280 -8.89 31.79 -26.01
CA GLY A 280 -7.52 31.41 -25.68
C GLY A 280 -7.15 31.63 -24.21
N GLN A 281 -8.06 32.13 -23.38
CA GLN A 281 -7.80 32.47 -21.99
C GLN A 281 -7.78 31.22 -21.09
N THR A 282 -6.82 31.15 -20.17
CA THR A 282 -6.84 30.17 -19.09
C THR A 282 -7.90 30.54 -18.05
N ILE A 283 -8.87 29.65 -17.85
CA ILE A 283 -9.99 29.82 -16.92
C ILE A 283 -9.66 29.20 -15.56
N LEU A 284 -9.04 28.03 -15.57
CA LEU A 284 -8.54 27.35 -14.38
C LEU A 284 -7.07 27.00 -14.59
N LYS A 285 -6.26 27.17 -13.55
CA LYS A 285 -4.86 26.73 -13.53
C LYS A 285 -4.61 25.92 -12.28
N ASP A 286 -4.33 24.64 -12.46
CA ASP A 286 -4.01 23.66 -11.42
C ASP A 286 -5.01 23.68 -10.25
N ALA A 287 -6.29 23.89 -10.58
CA ALA A 287 -7.35 24.01 -9.60
C ALA A 287 -7.66 22.63 -9.00
N LEU A 288 -7.78 22.56 -7.67
CA LEU A 288 -8.12 21.32 -6.97
C LEU A 288 -9.53 20.86 -7.34
N VAL A 289 -9.64 19.61 -7.79
CA VAL A 289 -10.92 18.95 -8.06
C VAL A 289 -11.28 18.01 -6.92
N VAL A 290 -10.38 17.07 -6.59
CA VAL A 290 -10.60 16.10 -5.52
C VAL A 290 -9.28 15.48 -5.03
N ARG A 291 -9.28 14.96 -3.80
CA ARG A 291 -8.20 14.10 -3.29
C ARG A 291 -8.48 12.66 -3.70
N LEU A 292 -7.48 12.00 -4.28
CA LEU A 292 -7.55 10.61 -4.72
C LEU A 292 -7.03 9.67 -3.62
N ALA A 293 -7.46 8.41 -3.65
CA ALA A 293 -6.94 7.34 -2.79
C ALA A 293 -5.75 6.62 -3.43
#